data_AF-A0A813EXI3-F1
#
_entry.id   AF-A0A813EXI3-F1
#
_cell.length_a   1.000
_cell.length_b   1.000
_cell.length_c   1.000
_cell.angle_alpha   90.00
_cell.angle_beta   90.00
_cell.angle_gamma   90.00
#
_symmetry.space_group_name_H-M   'P 1'
#
loop_
_entity.id
_entity.type
_entity.pdbx_description
1 polymer ?
#
loop_
_entity_poly.entity_id
_entity_poly.type
_entity_poly.pdbx_seq_one_letter_code
_entity_poly.pdbx_strand_id
1 'polypeptide(L)'
;DSGFLLSGSCPAAMANIYEDLKPLIDHGKKSFDFILSKDIPARAEAMDGHCTFVADWVKEDLPLENKEGNAMDALAREMIASSCYETPPEMKKEQEPKKEDILVFADKAGLCQRILDKAPEGRVGNKKIVTKSPRLLSADDCESLLSGKKYDLIIFGFTLDPPKSS
;
A
#
# COMPACT_ATOMS: atom_id res chain seq x y z
N ASP A 1 -25.99 -16.12 -50.56
CA ASP A 1 -26.03 -17.49 -50.01
C ASP A 1 -24.67 -18.14 -49.99
N SER A 2 -23.97 -18.01 -48.87
CA SER A 2 -22.73 -18.74 -48.58
C SER A 2 -22.74 -19.04 -47.09
N GLY A 3 -23.46 -20.11 -46.73
CA GLY A 3 -23.54 -20.63 -45.37
C GLY A 3 -22.28 -21.44 -45.04
N PHE A 4 -21.49 -20.93 -44.09
CA PHE A 4 -20.35 -21.64 -43.52
C PHE A 4 -20.84 -22.40 -42.28
N LEU A 5 -21.04 -23.72 -42.42
CA LEU A 5 -21.43 -24.63 -41.35
C LEU A 5 -20.21 -24.92 -40.45
N LEU A 6 -20.17 -24.29 -39.27
CA LEU A 6 -19.28 -24.71 -38.17
C LEU A 6 -19.93 -25.87 -37.41
N SER A 7 -19.85 -27.09 -37.96
CA SER A 7 -20.17 -28.32 -37.24
C SER A 7 -18.92 -29.18 -37.08
N GLY A 8 -18.27 -29.04 -35.93
CA GLY A 8 -17.10 -29.84 -35.59
C GLY A 8 -16.76 -29.68 -34.11
N SER A 9 -17.72 -29.98 -33.22
CA SER A 9 -17.35 -30.23 -31.84
C SER A 9 -16.48 -31.49 -31.82
N CYS A 10 -15.30 -31.40 -31.21
CA CYS A 10 -14.38 -32.50 -31.01
C CYS A 10 -14.37 -32.82 -29.50
N PRO A 11 -15.36 -33.59 -28.98
CA PRO A 11 -15.54 -33.76 -27.53
C PRO A 11 -14.41 -34.58 -26.90
N ALA A 12 -13.70 -35.38 -27.70
CA ALA A 12 -12.64 -36.27 -27.23
C ALA A 12 -11.35 -35.54 -26.82
N ALA A 13 -11.09 -34.33 -27.32
CA ALA A 13 -9.86 -33.60 -27.01
C ALA A 13 -9.86 -32.97 -25.60
N MET A 14 -11.04 -32.74 -25.00
CA MET A 14 -11.17 -32.13 -23.68
C MET A 14 -11.18 -33.16 -22.54
N ALA A 15 -11.44 -34.44 -22.83
CA ALA A 15 -11.53 -35.49 -21.82
C ALA A 15 -10.18 -35.83 -21.17
N ASN A 16 -9.06 -35.60 -21.88
CA ASN A 16 -7.72 -35.95 -21.38
C ASN A 16 -7.03 -34.79 -20.65
N ILE A 17 -7.49 -33.54 -20.85
CA ILE A 17 -6.88 -32.35 -20.23
C ILE A 17 -6.91 -32.44 -18.70
N TYR A 18 -7.98 -32.99 -18.12
CA TYR A 18 -8.10 -33.12 -16.67
C TYR A 18 -7.09 -34.10 -16.08
N GLU A 19 -6.89 -35.25 -16.72
CA GLU A 19 -5.89 -36.24 -16.27
C GLU A 19 -4.46 -35.72 -16.47
N ASP A 20 -4.21 -34.97 -17.54
CA ASP A 20 -2.91 -34.33 -17.80
C ASP A 20 -2.57 -33.23 -16.77
N LEU A 21 -3.59 -32.51 -16.26
CA LEU A 21 -3.42 -31.43 -15.28
C LEU A 21 -3.44 -31.91 -13.82
N LYS A 22 -3.94 -33.11 -13.55
CA LYS A 22 -4.03 -33.70 -12.21
C LYS A 22 -2.73 -33.63 -11.40
N PRO A 23 -1.52 -33.96 -11.94
CA PRO A 23 -0.28 -33.83 -11.17
C PRO A 23 0.05 -32.38 -10.81
N LEU A 24 -0.30 -31.40 -11.66
CA LEU A 24 -0.10 -29.98 -11.37
C LEU A 24 -1.08 -29.47 -10.31
N ILE A 25 -2.33 -29.92 -10.37
CA ILE A 25 -3.35 -29.62 -9.35
C ILE A 25 -2.94 -30.19 -7.99
N ASP A 26 -2.49 -31.45 -7.96
CA ASP A 26 -2.03 -32.09 -6.72
C ASP A 26 -0.77 -31.43 -6.16
N HIS A 27 0.17 -31.02 -7.03
CA HIS A 27 1.31 -30.21 -6.61
C HIS A 27 0.85 -28.89 -6.00
N GLY A 28 -0.06 -28.18 -6.67
CA GLY A 28 -0.65 -26.92 -6.19
C GLY A 28 -1.30 -27.06 -4.82
N LYS A 29 -2.11 -28.10 -4.61
CA LYS A 29 -2.74 -28.41 -3.30
C LYS A 29 -1.69 -28.65 -2.22
N LYS A 30 -0.68 -29.47 -2.49
CA LYS A 30 0.39 -29.74 -1.51
C LYS A 30 1.20 -28.49 -1.17
N SER A 31 1.50 -27.64 -2.16
CA SER A 31 2.18 -26.36 -1.93
C SER A 31 1.31 -25.42 -1.09
N PHE A 32 0.01 -25.34 -1.37
CA PHE A 32 -0.95 -24.55 -0.61
C PHE A 32 -1.05 -25.03 0.84
N ASP A 33 -1.21 -26.33 1.05
CA ASP A 33 -1.26 -26.94 2.38
C ASP A 33 0.03 -26.70 3.17
N PHE A 34 1.20 -26.75 2.50
CA PHE A 34 2.48 -26.45 3.12
C PHE A 34 2.59 -24.98 3.56
N ILE A 35 2.19 -24.04 2.69
CA ILE A 35 2.19 -22.60 3.01
C ILE A 35 1.26 -22.32 4.19
N LEU A 36 0.04 -22.87 4.18
CA LEU A 36 -0.94 -22.71 5.26
C LEU A 36 -0.50 -23.33 6.58
N SER A 37 0.09 -24.52 6.54
CA SER A 37 0.44 -25.26 7.77
C SER A 37 1.76 -24.83 8.40
N LYS A 38 2.72 -24.33 7.61
CA LYS A 38 4.06 -23.99 8.11
C LYS A 38 4.45 -22.53 7.96
N ASP A 39 4.29 -21.96 6.77
CA ASP A 39 4.82 -20.60 6.51
C ASP A 39 3.91 -19.54 7.13
N ILE A 40 2.59 -19.64 7.00
CA ILE A 40 1.65 -18.68 7.57
C ILE A 40 1.79 -18.55 9.09
N PRO A 41 1.79 -19.63 9.90
CA PRO A 41 1.95 -19.51 11.36
C PRO A 41 3.31 -18.92 11.74
N ALA A 42 4.40 -19.36 11.10
CA ALA A 42 5.75 -18.87 11.40
C ALA A 42 5.94 -17.39 11.02
N ARG A 43 5.34 -16.96 9.91
CA ARG A 43 5.35 -15.55 9.48
C ARG A 43 4.44 -14.69 10.35
N ALA A 44 3.26 -15.19 10.72
CA ALA A 44 2.35 -14.50 11.64
C ALA A 44 3.02 -14.27 13.00
N GLU A 45 3.70 -15.28 13.57
CA GLU A 45 4.47 -15.16 14.81
C GLU A 45 5.62 -14.16 14.67
N ALA A 46 6.35 -14.18 13.55
CA ALA A 46 7.43 -13.22 13.29
C ALA A 46 6.92 -11.77 13.04
N MET A 47 5.67 -11.61 12.64
CA MET A 47 5.02 -10.31 12.38
C MET A 47 4.22 -9.79 13.58
N ASP A 48 4.00 -10.62 14.60
CA ASP A 48 3.29 -10.26 15.82
C ASP A 48 4.04 -9.13 16.55
N GLY A 49 3.32 -8.07 16.91
CA GLY A 49 3.89 -6.85 17.50
C GLY A 49 4.69 -5.95 16.54
N HIS A 50 4.91 -6.33 15.27
CA HIS A 50 5.64 -5.53 14.28
C HIS A 50 4.73 -4.89 13.21
N CYS A 51 3.46 -5.31 13.12
CA CYS A 51 2.48 -4.68 12.24
C CYS A 51 1.96 -3.39 12.88
N THR A 52 2.21 -2.24 12.24
CA THR A 52 1.71 -0.91 12.69
C THR A 52 0.23 -0.67 12.34
N PHE A 53 -0.43 -1.61 11.68
CA PHE A 53 -1.86 -1.58 11.43
C PHE A 53 -2.48 -2.73 12.21
N VAL A 54 -3.22 -2.39 13.26
CA VAL A 54 -4.15 -3.35 13.87
C VAL A 54 -5.17 -3.66 12.78
N ALA A 55 -5.23 -4.92 12.33
CA ALA A 55 -6.38 -5.40 11.58
C ALA A 55 -7.54 -5.47 12.56
N ASP A 56 -8.09 -4.32 12.90
CA ASP A 56 -9.22 -4.22 13.80
C ASP A 56 -10.48 -4.59 13.00
N TRP A 57 -11.24 -5.53 13.53
CA TRP A 57 -12.52 -5.88 12.95
C TRP A 57 -13.51 -4.80 13.38
N VAL A 58 -13.54 -3.70 12.64
CA VAL A 58 -14.56 -2.68 12.84
C VAL A 58 -15.88 -3.28 12.36
N LYS A 59 -16.86 -3.37 13.25
CA LYS A 59 -18.23 -3.72 12.89
C LYS A 59 -18.79 -2.57 12.06
N GLU A 60 -18.67 -2.67 10.75
CA GLU A 60 -19.34 -1.74 9.84
C GLU A 60 -20.83 -2.07 9.85
N ASP A 61 -21.65 -1.12 10.31
CA ASP A 61 -23.11 -1.22 10.25
C ASP A 61 -23.57 -0.95 8.80
N LEU A 62 -23.21 -1.87 7.90
CA LEU A 62 -23.66 -1.82 6.51
C LEU A 62 -25.14 -2.23 6.42
N PRO A 63 -25.92 -1.60 5.53
CA PRO A 63 -27.31 -1.97 5.33
C PRO A 63 -27.39 -3.40 4.80
N LEU A 64 -28.39 -4.14 5.27
CA LEU A 64 -28.73 -5.43 4.69
C LEU A 64 -29.22 -5.22 3.26
N GLU A 65 -28.80 -6.11 2.36
CA GLU A 65 -29.20 -6.05 0.95
C GLU A 65 -30.72 -6.08 0.81
N ASN A 66 -31.26 -5.20 -0.05
CA ASN A 66 -32.70 -5.14 -0.32
C ASN A 66 -33.07 -6.03 -1.50
N LYS A 67 -34.37 -6.18 -1.78
CA LYS A 67 -34.84 -7.05 -2.89
C LYS A 67 -34.39 -6.54 -4.25
N GLU A 68 -34.16 -5.24 -4.33
CA GLU A 68 -33.75 -4.50 -5.51
C GLU A 68 -32.23 -4.57 -5.76
N GLY A 69 -31.45 -5.12 -4.81
CA GLY A 69 -30.01 -5.29 -4.92
C GLY A 69 -29.22 -3.97 -4.94
N ASN A 70 -29.76 -2.92 -4.33
CA ASN A 70 -29.19 -1.56 -4.41
C ASN A 70 -29.04 -0.87 -3.03
N ALA A 71 -29.07 -1.64 -1.93
CA ALA A 71 -29.01 -1.08 -0.58
C ALA A 71 -27.71 -0.27 -0.35
N MET A 72 -26.58 -0.80 -0.84
CA MET A 72 -25.29 -0.11 -0.77
C MET A 72 -25.23 1.15 -1.64
N ASP A 73 -25.81 1.11 -2.84
CA ASP A 73 -25.86 2.27 -3.73
C ASP A 73 -26.68 3.42 -3.15
N ALA A 74 -27.79 3.08 -2.48
CA ALA A 74 -28.63 4.06 -1.79
C ALA A 74 -27.86 4.74 -0.64
N LEU A 75 -27.19 3.94 0.20
CA LEU A 75 -26.36 4.45 1.30
C LEU A 75 -25.21 5.32 0.78
N ALA A 76 -24.52 4.90 -0.29
CA ALA A 76 -23.43 5.68 -0.87
C ALA A 76 -23.92 7.04 -1.39
N ARG A 77 -25.08 7.07 -2.07
CA ARG A 77 -25.70 8.32 -2.54
C ARG A 77 -26.13 9.22 -1.39
N GLU A 78 -26.68 8.66 -0.33
CA GLU A 78 -27.05 9.39 0.88
C GLU A 78 -25.82 9.96 1.60
N MET A 79 -24.74 9.18 1.74
CA MET A 79 -23.46 9.66 2.28
C MET A 79 -22.88 10.78 1.42
N ILE A 80 -22.90 10.65 0.09
CA ILE A 80 -22.42 11.71 -0.80
C ILE A 80 -23.29 12.97 -0.65
N ALA A 81 -24.61 12.82 -0.66
CA ALA A 81 -25.54 13.93 -0.50
C ALA A 81 -25.39 14.63 0.86
N SER A 82 -25.20 13.87 1.95
CA SER A 82 -25.01 14.39 3.31
C SER A 82 -23.61 14.95 3.56
N SER A 83 -22.59 14.44 2.86
CA SER A 83 -21.22 14.98 2.91
C SER A 83 -21.06 16.30 2.16
N CYS A 84 -22.00 16.64 1.29
CA CYS A 84 -22.07 17.95 0.65
C CYS A 84 -22.73 18.95 1.62
N TYR A 85 -21.92 19.61 2.46
CA TYR A 85 -22.39 20.66 3.35
C TYR A 85 -23.19 21.75 2.59
N GLU A 86 -24.45 22.01 2.98
CA GLU A 86 -25.24 23.15 2.48
C GLU A 86 -24.57 24.51 2.82
N THR A 87 -23.78 24.54 3.88
CA THR A 87 -22.89 25.63 4.25
C THR A 87 -21.66 25.02 4.90
N PRO A 88 -20.43 25.29 4.41
CA PRO A 88 -19.24 24.74 5.03
C PRO A 88 -19.24 25.11 6.51
N PRO A 89 -19.06 24.14 7.44
CA PRO A 89 -18.85 24.50 8.84
C PRO A 89 -17.70 25.50 8.88
N GLU A 90 -17.81 26.54 9.71
CA GLU A 90 -16.69 27.45 9.95
C GLU A 90 -15.50 26.58 10.37
N MET A 91 -14.58 26.35 9.44
CA MET A 91 -13.35 25.64 9.73
C MET A 91 -12.69 26.46 10.82
N LYS A 92 -12.57 25.88 12.02
CA LYS A 92 -11.72 26.46 13.06
C LYS A 92 -10.43 26.81 12.35
N LYS A 93 -10.04 28.10 12.36
CA LYS A 93 -8.77 28.53 11.78
C LYS A 93 -7.71 27.60 12.32
N GLU A 94 -7.27 26.69 11.46
CA GLU A 94 -6.27 25.71 11.82
C GLU A 94 -5.05 26.51 12.22
N GLN A 95 -4.55 26.28 13.44
CA GLN A 95 -3.34 26.97 13.87
C GLN A 95 -2.28 26.70 12.82
N GLU A 96 -1.63 27.76 12.33
CA GLU A 96 -0.58 27.63 11.33
C GLU A 96 0.40 26.55 11.81
N PRO A 97 0.62 25.52 10.98
CA PRO A 97 1.36 24.36 11.41
C PRO A 97 2.76 24.79 11.84
N LYS A 98 3.19 24.38 13.04
CA LYS A 98 4.49 24.78 13.60
C LYS A 98 5.62 24.46 12.64
N LYS A 99 6.65 25.31 12.61
CA LYS A 99 7.88 25.03 11.85
C LYS A 99 8.54 23.77 12.38
N GLU A 100 8.92 22.88 11.47
CA GLU A 100 9.60 21.62 11.76
C GLU A 100 11.05 21.67 11.29
N ASP A 101 11.98 21.28 12.16
CA ASP A 101 13.39 21.11 11.81
C ASP A 101 13.62 19.73 11.23
N ILE A 102 14.16 19.65 10.02
CA ILE A 102 14.21 18.40 9.24
C ILE A 102 15.63 17.98 8.86
N LEU A 103 15.88 16.67 8.90
CA LEU A 103 17.09 16.03 8.38
C LEU A 103 16.71 15.17 7.17
N VAL A 104 17.32 15.44 6.01
CA VAL A 104 16.97 14.79 4.75
C VAL A 104 18.18 14.07 4.18
N PHE A 105 18.06 12.78 3.94
CA PHE A 105 19.06 12.02 3.19
C PHE A 105 18.73 12.08 1.71
N ALA A 106 19.57 12.74 0.93
CA ALA A 106 19.33 12.96 -0.49
C ALA A 106 19.32 11.62 -1.23
N ASP A 107 18.28 11.40 -2.03
CA ASP A 107 18.15 10.25 -2.89
C ASP A 107 18.60 10.58 -4.32
N LYS A 108 19.03 9.57 -5.08
CA LYS A 108 19.46 9.75 -6.47
C LYS A 108 18.30 10.04 -7.43
N ALA A 109 17.07 9.68 -7.06
CA ALA A 109 15.89 9.86 -7.90
C ALA A 109 15.23 11.24 -7.73
N GLY A 110 15.73 12.06 -6.80
CA GLY A 110 15.21 13.38 -6.48
C GLY A 110 13.84 13.37 -5.79
N LEU A 111 13.42 12.24 -5.20
CA LEU A 111 12.16 12.11 -4.46
C LEU A 111 12.13 13.04 -3.24
N CYS A 112 13.21 13.06 -2.46
CA CYS A 112 13.36 13.94 -1.31
C CYS A 112 13.26 15.40 -1.74
N GLN A 113 13.86 15.78 -2.88
CA GLN A 113 13.75 17.15 -3.40
C GLN A 113 12.30 17.49 -3.76
N ARG A 114 11.60 16.59 -4.46
CA ARG A 114 10.17 16.80 -4.80
C ARG A 114 9.26 16.90 -3.58
N ILE A 115 9.56 16.17 -2.50
CA ILE A 115 8.84 16.30 -1.22
C ILE A 115 9.07 17.70 -0.63
N LEU A 116 10.31 18.18 -0.64
CA LEU A 116 10.64 19.51 -0.15
C LEU A 116 10.02 20.63 -0.99
N ASP A 117 10.00 20.49 -2.32
CA ASP A 117 9.42 21.48 -3.24
C ASP A 117 7.90 21.59 -3.10
N LYS A 118 7.24 20.51 -2.65
CA LYS A 118 5.79 20.47 -2.41
C LYS A 118 5.42 20.75 -0.96
N ALA A 119 6.39 20.94 -0.06
CA ALA A 119 6.10 21.23 1.33
C ALA A 119 5.40 22.60 1.45
N PRO A 120 4.37 22.75 2.30
CA PRO A 120 3.69 24.01 2.49
C PRO A 120 4.67 25.13 2.88
N GLU A 121 4.48 26.33 2.34
CA GLU A 121 5.30 27.49 2.69
C GLU A 121 5.24 27.75 4.20
N GLY A 122 6.39 28.01 4.81
CA GLY A 122 6.49 28.26 6.25
C GLY A 122 6.44 27.03 7.15
N ARG A 123 6.20 25.81 6.62
CA ARG A 123 6.22 24.56 7.40
C ARG A 123 7.62 24.07 7.74
N VAL A 124 8.56 24.21 6.82
CA VAL A 124 9.95 23.79 7.03
C VAL A 124 10.72 24.90 7.74
N GLY A 125 11.21 24.61 8.94
CA GLY A 125 12.12 25.45 9.69
C GLY A 125 13.55 25.33 9.16
N ASN A 126 14.43 24.75 9.96
CA ASN A 126 15.80 24.46 9.53
C ASN A 126 15.85 23.13 8.80
N LYS A 127 16.54 23.08 7.66
CA LYS A 127 16.77 21.84 6.92
C LYS A 127 18.26 21.52 6.83
N LYS A 128 18.62 20.27 7.10
CA LYS A 128 19.95 19.72 6.82
C LYS A 128 19.82 18.62 5.78
N ILE A 129 20.52 18.75 4.66
CA ILE A 129 20.52 17.76 3.59
C ILE A 129 21.85 17.00 3.63
N VAL A 130 21.79 15.69 3.81
CA VAL A 130 22.93 14.77 3.78
C VAL A 130 23.01 14.16 2.38
N THR A 131 24.02 14.57 1.62
CA THR A 131 24.28 14.06 0.26
C THR A 131 25.23 12.86 0.24
N LYS A 132 25.80 12.51 1.40
CA LYS A 132 26.67 11.34 1.55
C LYS A 132 25.86 10.06 1.31
N SER A 133 26.37 9.18 0.45
CA SER A 133 25.74 7.88 0.17
C SER A 133 25.50 7.08 1.47
N PRO A 134 24.34 6.44 1.66
CA PRO A 134 24.07 5.61 2.84
C PRO A 134 25.12 4.53 3.10
N ARG A 135 25.74 3.99 2.03
CA ARG A 135 26.81 2.99 2.15
C ARG A 135 28.12 3.53 2.72
N LEU A 136 28.28 4.86 2.76
CA LEU A 136 29.47 5.54 3.26
C LEU A 136 29.23 6.21 4.62
N LEU A 137 28.02 6.11 5.18
CA LEU A 137 27.71 6.62 6.51
C LEU A 137 28.10 5.56 7.55
N SER A 138 29.00 5.94 8.47
CA SER A 138 29.29 5.16 9.66
C SER A 138 28.27 5.43 10.76
N ALA A 139 28.29 4.62 11.83
CA ALA A 139 27.50 4.89 13.03
C ALA A 139 27.88 6.25 13.65
N ASP A 140 29.18 6.54 13.76
CA ASP A 140 29.70 7.81 14.28
C ASP A 140 29.23 9.03 13.46
N ASP A 141 29.11 8.89 12.14
CA ASP A 141 28.54 9.93 11.28
C ASP A 141 27.07 10.20 11.68
N CYS A 142 26.27 9.14 11.86
CA CYS A 142 24.88 9.25 12.26
C CYS A 142 24.72 9.84 13.66
N GLU A 143 25.54 9.42 14.62
CA GLU A 143 25.54 9.98 15.97
C GLU A 143 25.92 11.47 15.96
N SER A 144 26.94 11.86 15.17
CA SER A 144 27.33 13.25 14.99
C SER A 144 26.22 14.09 14.34
N LEU A 145 25.46 13.51 13.40
CA LEU A 145 24.32 14.17 12.77
C LEU A 145 23.18 14.42 13.77
N LEU A 146 22.90 13.46 14.65
CA LEU A 146 21.77 13.50 15.60
C LEU A 146 22.10 14.23 16.91
N SER A 147 23.36 14.23 17.35
CA SER A 147 23.78 14.87 18.61
C SER A 147 23.85 16.39 18.51
N GLY A 148 24.17 16.94 17.34
CA GLY A 148 24.32 18.39 17.17
C GLY A 148 23.01 19.18 17.22
N LYS A 149 21.87 18.53 16.95
CA LYS A 149 20.55 19.17 16.94
C LYS A 149 19.43 18.13 16.99
N LYS A 150 18.35 18.44 17.74
CA LYS A 150 17.11 17.68 17.66
C LYS A 150 16.36 18.04 16.37
N TYR A 151 16.05 17.02 15.56
CA TYR A 151 15.16 17.16 14.41
C TYR A 151 13.77 16.65 14.78
N ASP A 152 12.75 17.28 14.22
CA ASP A 152 11.35 16.88 14.36
C ASP A 152 10.99 15.79 13.34
N LEU A 153 11.66 15.79 12.18
CA LEU A 153 11.43 14.83 11.10
C LEU A 153 12.74 14.42 10.41
N ILE A 154 12.86 13.12 10.11
CA ILE A 154 13.94 12.57 9.30
C ILE A 154 13.36 11.94 8.04
N ILE A 155 13.84 12.35 6.86
CA ILE A 155 13.32 11.93 5.56
C ILE A 155 14.37 11.08 4.83
N PHE A 156 13.95 9.91 4.37
CA PHE A 156 14.73 9.03 3.51
C PHE A 156 13.96 8.74 2.21
N GLY A 157 14.62 8.88 1.07
CA GLY A 157 14.07 8.48 -0.23
C GLY A 157 14.68 7.16 -0.68
N PHE A 158 13.84 6.14 -0.87
CA PHE A 158 14.25 4.87 -1.44
C PHE A 158 13.41 4.57 -2.68
N THR A 159 14.08 4.30 -3.80
CA THR A 159 13.43 3.69 -4.96
C THR A 159 13.52 2.18 -4.79
N LEU A 160 12.37 1.50 -4.91
CA LEU A 160 12.38 0.07 -5.13
C LEU A 160 12.73 -0.13 -6.61
N ASP A 161 13.95 -0.59 -6.88
CA ASP A 161 14.30 -1.05 -8.22
C ASP A 161 13.38 -2.25 -8.55
N PRO A 162 12.82 -2.32 -9.76
CA PRO A 162 12.03 -3.47 -10.17
C PRO A 162 12.88 -4.75 -10.05
N PRO A 163 12.27 -5.90 -9.69
CA PRO A 163 13.00 -7.14 -9.55
C PRO A 163 13.68 -7.49 -10.88
N LYS A 164 14.92 -8.00 -10.80
CA LYS A 164 15.73 -8.38 -11.98
C LYS A 164 15.06 -9.40 -12.91
N SER A 165 13.99 -10.04 -12.45
CA SER A 165 13.24 -11.08 -13.15
C SER A 165 12.00 -10.55 -13.89
N SER A 166 11.89 -9.24 -14.11
CA SER A 166 10.81 -8.64 -14.91
C SER A 166 11.12 -8.72 -16.39
#